data_AF-A0AAJ1IEH0-F1
#
_entry.id   AF-A0AAJ1IEH0-F1
#
_cell.length_a   1.000
_cell.length_b   1.000
_cell.length_c   1.000
_cell.angle_alpha   90.00
_cell.angle_beta   90.00
_cell.angle_gamma   90.00
#
_symmetry.space_group_name_H-M   'P 1'
#
loop_
_entity.id
_entity.type
_entity.pdbx_description
1 polymer ?
#
loop_
_entity_poly.entity_id
_entity_poly.type
_entity_poly.pdbx_seq_one_letter_code
_entity_poly.pdbx_strand_id
1 'polypeptide(L)' 'MAKIKKMCKAAKDDFKENEAAIIEEVSSAKYICRKCLRTASNKKLLCDPKKITSE' A
#
# COMPACT_ATOMS: atom_id res chain seq x y z
N MET A 1 4.87 -16.32 -6.94
CA MET A 1 5.29 -15.02 -6.37
C MET A 1 4.26 -13.96 -6.77
N ALA A 2 3.18 -13.82 -6.00
CA ALA A 2 2.14 -12.83 -6.27
C ALA A 2 2.69 -11.43 -5.97
N LYS A 3 3.22 -10.76 -7.00
CA LYS A 3 3.57 -9.34 -6.93
C LYS A 3 2.27 -8.56 -6.89
N ILE A 4 1.88 -8.07 -5.71
CA ILE A 4 0.81 -7.10 -5.55
C ILE A 4 1.09 -5.94 -6.51
N LYS A 5 0.41 -5.91 -7.67
CA LYS A 5 0.74 -4.96 -8.74
C LYS A 5 0.49 -3.52 -8.28
N LYS A 6 -0.56 -3.30 -7.49
CA LYS A 6 -0.90 -2.02 -6.84
C LYS A 6 -1.72 -2.30 -5.57
N MET A 7 -1.30 -1.77 -4.43
CA MET A 7 -2.05 -1.74 -3.18
C MET A 7 -3.47 -1.20 -3.41
N CYS A 8 -3.65 -0.17 -4.24
CA CYS A 8 -4.94 0.43 -4.59
C CYS A 8 -5.89 -0.47 -5.42
N LYS A 9 -5.41 -1.59 -5.96
CA LYS A 9 -6.22 -2.58 -6.68
C LYS A 9 -6.18 -3.99 -6.07
N ALA A 10 -5.53 -4.15 -4.91
CA ALA A 10 -5.53 -5.41 -4.19
C ALA A 10 -6.98 -5.82 -3.89
N ALA A 11 -7.35 -7.03 -4.30
CA ALA A 11 -8.63 -7.65 -4.01
C ALA A 11 -8.63 -8.20 -2.57
N LYS A 12 -9.82 -8.48 -2.01
CA LYS A 12 -9.94 -9.02 -0.64
C LYS A 12 -9.17 -10.34 -0.44
N ASP A 13 -9.14 -11.19 -1.46
CA ASP A 13 -8.39 -12.46 -1.43
C ASP A 13 -6.86 -12.24 -1.33
N ASP A 14 -6.33 -11.26 -2.08
CA ASP A 14 -4.92 -10.87 -2.06
C ASP A 14 -4.50 -10.36 -0.67
N PHE A 15 -5.43 -9.69 0.03
CA PHE A 15 -5.25 -9.26 1.42
C PHE A 15 -5.19 -10.43 2.40
N LYS A 16 -6.03 -11.45 2.23
CA LYS A 16 -6.09 -12.60 3.14
C LYS A 16 -4.81 -13.44 3.10
N GLU A 17 -4.23 -13.61 1.91
CA GLU A 17 -3.02 -14.41 1.74
C GLU A 17 -1.74 -13.65 2.13
N ASN A 18 -1.77 -12.31 2.16
CA ASN A 18 -0.60 -11.47 2.40
C ASN A 18 -0.77 -10.49 3.57
N GLU A 19 -1.72 -10.75 4.47
CA GLU A 19 -2.13 -9.81 5.53
C GLU A 19 -0.93 -9.31 6.35
N ALA A 20 -0.07 -10.21 6.82
CA ALA A 20 1.13 -9.87 7.60
C ALA A 20 2.08 -8.94 6.83
N ALA A 21 2.38 -9.25 5.56
CA ALA A 21 3.25 -8.44 4.73
C ALA A 21 2.64 -7.06 4.41
N ILE A 22 1.33 -6.99 4.28
CA ILE A 22 0.61 -5.72 4.04
C ILE A 22 0.63 -4.87 5.31
N ILE A 23 0.42 -5.46 6.49
CA ILE A 23 0.48 -4.77 7.77
C ILE A 23 1.89 -4.19 7.99
N GLU A 24 2.95 -4.95 7.71
CA GLU A 24 4.33 -4.43 7.77
C GLU A 24 4.56 -3.27 6.79
N GLU A 25 4.07 -3.40 5.54
CA GLU A 25 4.14 -2.34 4.52
C GLU A 25 3.43 -1.06 4.97
N VAL A 26 2.25 -1.20 5.59
CA VAL A 26 1.45 -0.10 6.11
C VAL A 26 2.15 0.56 7.30
N SER A 27 2.76 -0.23 8.18
CA SER A 27 3.47 0.26 9.36
C SER A 27 4.73 1.05 9.00
N SER A 28 5.41 0.72 7.91
CA SER A 28 6.58 1.47 7.41
C SER A 28 6.23 2.47 6.30
N ALA A 29 4.94 2.70 6.05
CA ALA A 29 4.51 3.43 4.88
C ALA A 29 4.97 4.90 4.90
N LYS A 30 5.64 5.29 3.82
CA LYS A 30 6.12 6.67 3.59
C LYS A 30 5.21 7.44 2.62
N TYR A 31 4.27 6.75 2.01
CA TYR A 31 3.36 7.31 1.01
C TYR A 31 1.93 6.91 1.32
N ILE A 32 1.01 7.83 1.07
CA ILE A 32 -0.44 7.62 1.14
C ILE A 32 -1.05 7.94 -0.22
N CYS A 33 -2.00 7.13 -0.67
CA CYS A 33 -2.76 7.39 -1.87
C CYS A 33 -3.86 8.43 -1.59
N ARG A 34 -3.90 9.56 -2.30
CA ARG A 34 -4.96 10.57 -2.06
C ARG A 34 -6.36 10.08 -2.45
N LYS A 35 -6.44 9.16 -3.42
CA LYS A 35 -7.73 8.65 -3.94
C LYS A 35 -8.32 7.52 -3.12
N CYS A 36 -7.47 6.61 -2.66
CA CYS A 36 -7.89 5.36 -2.02
C CYS A 36 -7.57 5.32 -0.53
N LEU A 37 -6.87 6.34 0.00
CA LEU A 37 -6.31 6.41 1.35
C LEU A 37 -5.43 5.22 1.80
N ARG A 38 -5.08 4.32 0.89
CA ARG A 38 -4.13 3.23 1.16
C ARG A 38 -2.71 3.79 1.31
N THR A 39 -1.97 3.23 2.25
CA THR A 39 -0.57 3.59 2.51
C THR A 39 0.36 2.50 1.97
N ALA A 40 1.59 2.88 1.63
CA ALA A 40 2.65 1.97 1.16
C ALA A 40 4.03 2.60 1.39
N SER A 41 5.08 1.79 1.54
CA SER A 41 6.46 2.32 1.58
C SER A 41 6.94 2.73 0.20
N ASN A 42 6.34 2.20 -0.88
CA ASN A 42 6.72 2.53 -2.25
C ASN A 42 5.60 3.23 -3.03
N LYS A 43 5.90 4.42 -3.56
CA LYS A 43 4.98 5.20 -4.41
C LYS A 43 4.43 4.42 -5.62
N LYS A 44 5.16 3.43 -6.16
CA LYS A 44 4.73 2.62 -7.31
C LYS A 44 3.55 1.69 -7.00
N LEU A 45 3.33 1.39 -5.72
CA LEU A 45 2.23 0.53 -5.28
C LEU A 45 0.91 1.29 -5.19
N LEU A 46 0.92 2.61 -5.30
CA LEU A 46 -0.24 3.47 -5.14
C LEU A 46 -0.68 4.04 -6.49
N CYS A 47 -1.99 4.26 -6.65
CA CYS A 47 -2.53 4.91 -7.85
C CYS A 47 -2.24 6.41 -7.88
N ASP A 48 -2.23 7.07 -6.72
CA ASP A 48 -2.01 8.52 -6.58
C ASP A 48 -1.15 8.82 -5.34
N PRO A 49 0.16 8.51 -5.36
CA PRO A 49 1.03 8.59 -4.19
C PRO A 49 1.31 10.03 -3.77
N LYS A 50 1.10 10.32 -2.48
CA LYS A 50 1.57 11.53 -1.78
C LYS A 50 2.50 11.10 -0.65
N LYS A 51 3.65 11.75 -0.51
CA LYS A 51 4.58 11.47 0.59
C LYS A 51 3.95 11.92 1.92
N ILE A 52 4.03 11.08 2.93
CA ILE A 52 3.64 11.44 4.30
C ILE A 52 4.84 12.20 4.86
N THR A 53 4.69 13.51 5.00
CA THR A 53 5.68 14.36 5.68
C THR A 53 5.14 14.54 7.10
N SER A 54 5.77 13.92 8.09
CA SER A 54 5.61 14.35 9.47
C SER A 54 6.45 15.62 9.62
N GLU A 55 5.76 16.75 9.73
CA GLU A 55 6.33 18.02 10.17
C GLU A 55 6.31 18.07 11.70
#